data_AF-A0A3S4J8F2-F1
#
_entry.id   AF-A0A3S4J8F2-F1
#
_cell.length_a   1.000
_cell.length_b   1.000
_cell.length_c   1.000
_cell.angle_alpha   90.00
_cell.angle_beta   90.00
_cell.angle_gamma   90.00
#
_symmetry.space_group_name_H-M   'P 1'
#
loop_
_entity.id
_entity.type
_entity.pdbx_description
1 polymer ?
#
loop_
_entity_poly.entity_id
_entity_poly.type
_entity_poly.pdbx_seq_one_letter_code
_entity_poly.pdbx_strand_id
1 'polypeptide(L)'
;MSRNTEATEEVGIWTGGRLNYKEGFFTQLPTDELAKGISEEVVRAISAKRNEPEWMLEFRLNAYRAWLDMDEPHWLKAHYDKLNYQDYSYYSAPSCGNCDDNCVSQPGAVQQTGANTFLE
;
A
#
# COMPACT_ATOMS: atom_id res chain seq x y z
N MET A 1 -29.33 28.38 5.57
CA MET A 1 -29.60 27.81 6.90
C MET A 1 -28.72 26.59 7.08
N SER A 2 -27.52 26.81 7.61
CA SER A 2 -26.50 25.77 7.78
C SER A 2 -26.80 24.97 9.05
N ARG A 3 -27.07 23.68 8.91
CA ARG A 3 -26.90 22.73 10.00
C ARG A 3 -25.80 21.78 9.58
N ASN A 4 -24.56 22.14 9.96
CA ASN A 4 -23.50 21.17 10.08
C ASN A 4 -23.89 20.31 11.27
N THR A 5 -24.26 19.05 11.02
CA THR A 5 -24.47 18.07 12.08
C THR A 5 -23.11 17.85 12.70
N GLU A 6 -22.85 18.50 13.84
CA GLU A 6 -21.71 18.19 14.69
C GLU A 6 -21.76 16.70 15.01
N ALA A 7 -20.71 15.97 14.64
CA ALA A 7 -20.58 14.58 15.01
C ALA A 7 -20.65 14.50 16.53
N THR A 8 -21.64 13.76 17.05
CA THR A 8 -21.80 13.54 18.48
C THR A 8 -20.54 12.85 19.03
N GLU A 9 -20.18 13.16 20.28
CA GLU A 9 -18.93 12.72 20.93
C GLU A 9 -18.73 11.19 20.90
N GLU A 10 -19.82 10.44 20.76
CA GLU A 10 -19.89 8.98 20.58
C GLU A 10 -19.28 8.46 19.26
N VAL A 11 -19.21 9.26 18.19
CA VAL A 11 -18.58 8.87 16.91
C VAL A 11 -17.05 8.91 16.98
N GLY A 12 -16.50 9.65 17.96
CA GLY A 12 -15.06 9.69 18.24
C GLY A 12 -14.48 8.37 18.73
N ILE A 13 -15.31 7.48 19.30
CA ILE A 13 -14.87 6.17 19.83
C ILE A 13 -14.52 5.20 18.69
N TRP A 14 -15.22 5.29 17.56
CA TRP A 14 -15.03 4.40 16.39
C TRP A 14 -14.01 4.95 15.39
N THR A 15 -13.77 6.27 15.39
CA THR A 15 -12.80 6.94 14.52
C THR A 15 -11.41 7.11 15.16
N GLY A 16 -11.14 6.42 16.28
CA GLY A 16 -9.81 6.41 16.88
C GLY A 16 -9.52 7.60 17.80
N GLY A 17 -10.52 8.11 18.53
CA GLY A 17 -10.27 8.79 19.79
C GLY A 17 -9.47 7.87 20.73
N ARG A 18 -8.65 8.45 21.61
CA ARG A 18 -7.57 7.84 22.44
C ARG A 18 -7.99 6.71 23.43
N LEU A 19 -8.99 5.91 23.11
CA LEU A 19 -9.09 4.55 23.62
C LEU A 19 -8.14 3.69 22.79
N ASN A 20 -6.85 3.79 23.14
CA ASN A 20 -5.82 2.90 22.61
C ASN A 20 -6.33 1.47 22.82
N TYR A 21 -6.67 0.77 21.74
CA TYR A 21 -7.00 -0.65 21.80
C TYR A 21 -5.74 -1.36 22.31
N LYS A 22 -5.69 -1.54 23.62
CA LYS A 22 -4.48 -1.88 24.38
C LYS A 22 -3.88 -3.20 23.91
N GLU A 23 -4.75 -4.08 23.42
CA GLU A 23 -4.43 -5.43 22.96
C GLU A 23 -4.38 -5.54 21.43
N GLY A 24 -4.16 -4.42 20.74
CA GLY A 24 -3.92 -4.40 19.30
C GLY A 24 -2.54 -4.91 18.94
N PHE A 25 -2.46 -5.83 17.99
CA PHE A 25 -1.19 -6.22 17.39
C PHE A 25 -0.69 -5.08 16.48
N PHE A 26 0.40 -4.41 16.87
CA PHE A 26 1.11 -3.47 16.00
C PHE A 26 2.57 -3.93 15.87
N THR A 27 3.09 -3.86 14.65
CA THR A 27 4.51 -4.12 14.39
C THR A 27 5.04 -2.96 13.58
N GLN A 28 6.07 -2.29 14.08
CA GLN A 28 6.74 -1.23 13.34
C GLN A 28 7.82 -1.86 12.47
N LEU A 29 7.57 -1.92 11.15
CA LEU A 29 8.56 -2.38 10.19
C LEU A 29 9.23 -1.17 9.54
N PRO A 30 10.55 -1.19 9.39
CA PRO A 30 11.21 -0.26 8.49
C PRO A 30 10.78 -0.59 7.05
N THR A 31 10.47 0.44 6.27
CA THR A 31 9.94 0.33 4.91
C THR A 31 10.78 1.19 3.99
N ASP A 32 11.12 0.64 2.83
CA ASP A 32 11.76 1.37 1.76
C ASP A 32 10.68 1.86 0.79
N GLU A 33 10.61 3.18 0.64
CA GLU A 33 9.64 3.88 -0.20
C GLU A 33 10.37 4.74 -1.23
N LEU A 34 9.80 4.81 -2.43
CA LEU A 34 10.30 5.74 -3.44
C LEU A 34 9.71 7.15 -3.23
N ALA A 35 10.28 8.12 -3.95
CA ALA A 35 9.74 9.47 -3.99
C ALA A 35 8.27 9.48 -4.41
N LYS A 36 7.52 10.45 -3.88
CA LYS A 36 6.11 10.65 -4.22
C LYS A 36 5.98 11.01 -5.70
N GLY A 37 4.90 10.53 -6.29
CA GLY A 37 4.54 10.80 -7.66
C GLY A 37 4.86 9.67 -8.62
N ILE A 38 4.23 9.74 -9.79
CA ILE A 38 4.36 8.75 -10.85
C ILE A 38 4.99 9.40 -12.08
N SER A 39 6.15 8.86 -12.45
CA SER A 39 6.92 9.24 -13.64
C SER A 39 7.51 7.99 -14.29
N GLU A 40 7.97 8.10 -15.54
CA GLU A 40 8.69 6.99 -16.20
C GLU A 40 9.94 6.56 -15.41
N GLU A 41 10.60 7.49 -14.72
CA GLU A 41 11.77 7.21 -13.88
C GLU A 41 11.39 6.34 -12.68
N VAL A 42 10.27 6.63 -12.01
CA VAL A 42 9.76 5.81 -10.91
C VAL A 42 9.44 4.40 -11.40
N VAL A 43 8.80 4.25 -12.57
CA VAL A 43 8.50 2.93 -13.16
C VAL A 43 9.79 2.14 -13.45
N ARG A 44 10.82 2.79 -14.00
CA ARG A 44 12.14 2.17 -14.22
C ARG A 44 12.82 1.78 -12.92
N ALA A 45 12.77 2.64 -11.91
CA ALA A 45 13.34 2.37 -10.59
C ALA A 45 12.67 1.16 -9.93
N ILE A 46 11.34 1.05 -10.00
CA ILE A 46 10.58 -0.10 -9.49
C ILE A 46 11.00 -1.40 -10.22
N SER A 47 11.08 -1.34 -11.54
CA SER A 47 11.47 -2.50 -12.36
C SER A 47 12.89 -2.96 -12.06
N ALA A 48 13.84 -2.02 -11.95
CA ALA A 48 15.23 -2.31 -11.63
C ALA A 48 15.36 -2.93 -10.23
N LYS A 49 14.62 -2.39 -9.26
CA LYS A 49 14.64 -2.87 -7.87
C LYS A 49 14.11 -4.29 -7.71
N ARG A 50 13.21 -4.73 -8.58
CA ARG A 50 12.65 -6.10 -8.62
C ARG A 50 13.37 -7.03 -9.59
N ASN A 51 14.43 -6.55 -10.26
CA ASN A 51 15.18 -7.31 -11.26
C ASN A 51 14.27 -7.95 -12.33
N GLU A 52 13.32 -7.17 -12.83
CA GLU A 52 12.33 -7.65 -13.82
C GLU A 52 12.95 -7.77 -15.22
N PRO A 53 12.49 -8.74 -16.04
CA PRO A 53 12.94 -8.86 -17.43
C PRO A 53 12.44 -7.69 -18.30
N GLU A 54 13.13 -7.43 -19.41
CA GLU A 54 12.88 -6.25 -20.26
C GLU A 54 11.44 -6.13 -20.77
N TRP A 55 10.81 -7.25 -21.15
CA TRP A 55 9.41 -7.26 -21.60
C TRP A 55 8.43 -6.79 -20.52
N MET A 56 8.73 -7.03 -19.23
CA MET A 56 7.91 -6.53 -18.11
C MET A 56 8.06 -5.03 -17.95
N LEU A 57 9.28 -4.50 -18.11
CA LEU A 57 9.54 -3.07 -18.08
C LEU A 57 8.78 -2.36 -19.21
N GLU A 58 8.87 -2.88 -20.44
CA GLU A 58 8.15 -2.33 -21.59
C GLU A 58 6.64 -2.35 -21.39
N PHE A 59 6.10 -3.45 -20.85
CA PHE A 59 4.69 -3.55 -20.49
C PHE A 59 4.27 -2.45 -19.52
N ARG A 60 5.05 -2.22 -18.46
CA ARG A 60 4.77 -1.16 -17.48
C ARG A 60 4.85 0.24 -18.08
N LEU A 61 5.84 0.50 -18.95
CA LEU A 61 5.99 1.78 -19.63
C LEU A 61 4.83 2.05 -20.60
N ASN A 62 4.39 1.03 -21.33
CA ASN A 62 3.23 1.14 -22.22
C ASN A 62 1.94 1.40 -21.43
N ALA A 63 1.75 0.72 -20.29
CA ALA A 63 0.62 0.97 -19.40
C ALA A 63 0.64 2.40 -18.83
N TYR A 64 1.80 2.92 -18.44
CA TYR A 64 1.94 4.29 -17.96
C TYR A 64 1.57 5.32 -19.03
N ARG A 65 2.04 5.14 -20.26
CA ARG A 65 1.68 6.02 -21.38
C ARG A 65 0.20 6.00 -21.69
N ALA A 66 -0.40 4.80 -21.76
CA ALA A 66 -1.84 4.66 -21.95
C ALA A 66 -2.63 5.32 -20.80
N TRP A 67 -2.15 5.22 -19.56
CA TRP A 67 -2.78 5.87 -18.41
C TRP A 67 -2.73 7.40 -18.46
N LEU A 68 -1.65 7.99 -18.98
CA LEU A 68 -1.55 9.45 -19.16
C LEU A 68 -2.59 10.00 -20.15
N ASP A 69 -2.96 9.20 -21.16
CA ASP A 69 -3.95 9.58 -22.16
C ASP A 69 -5.40 9.31 -21.70
N MET A 70 -5.59 8.61 -20.57
CA MET A 70 -6.90 8.28 -20.03
C MET A 70 -7.41 9.37 -19.10
N ASP A 71 -8.68 9.74 -19.26
CA ASP A 71 -9.39 10.56 -18.29
C ASP A 71 -9.94 9.71 -17.14
N GLU A 72 -9.96 10.28 -15.94
CA GLU A 72 -10.57 9.65 -14.76
C GLU A 72 -12.09 9.41 -15.01
N PRO A 73 -12.59 8.16 -14.97
CA PRO A 73 -13.99 7.89 -15.28
C PRO A 73 -14.88 8.13 -14.04
N HIS A 74 -15.75 9.13 -14.10
CA HIS A 74 -16.67 9.51 -13.01
C HIS A 74 -18.05 8.84 -13.13
N TRP A 75 -18.11 7.51 -13.11
CA TRP A 75 -19.39 6.78 -13.14
C TRP A 75 -20.08 6.71 -11.76
N LEU A 76 -19.34 7.00 -10.69
CA LEU A 76 -19.87 7.05 -9.33
C LEU A 76 -20.66 8.35 -9.12
N LYS A 77 -21.93 8.23 -8.70
CA LYS A 77 -22.78 9.38 -8.31
C LYS A 77 -22.47 9.87 -6.89
N ALA A 78 -21.21 10.11 -6.59
CA ALA A 78 -20.78 10.67 -5.31
C ALA A 78 -19.94 11.93 -5.57
N HIS A 79 -20.03 12.90 -4.66
CA HIS A 79 -19.12 14.03 -4.66
C HIS A 79 -17.90 13.66 -3.82
N TYR A 80 -16.74 13.65 -4.46
CA TYR A 80 -15.44 13.48 -3.83
C TYR A 80 -14.47 14.53 -4.39
N ASP A 81 -13.49 14.92 -3.58
CA ASP A 81 -12.44 15.81 -4.01
C ASP A 81 -11.52 15.09 -5.00
N LYS A 82 -11.08 15.79 -6.05
CA LYS A 82 -10.23 15.21 -7.09
C LYS A 82 -8.94 14.64 -6.47
N LEU A 83 -8.58 13.42 -6.85
CA LEU A 83 -7.35 12.80 -6.37
C LEU A 83 -6.13 13.49 -7.00
N ASN A 84 -5.14 13.81 -6.16
CA ASN A 84 -3.82 14.20 -6.65
C ASN A 84 -2.93 12.95 -6.74
N TYR A 85 -2.88 12.36 -7.93
CA TYR A 85 -2.05 11.18 -8.20
C TYR A 85 -0.56 11.39 -7.87
N GLN A 86 -0.07 12.64 -7.88
CA GLN A 86 1.33 12.90 -7.61
C GLN A 86 1.71 12.88 -6.11
N ASP A 87 0.73 12.83 -5.20
CA ASP A 87 0.99 12.85 -3.75
C ASP A 87 1.23 11.47 -3.14
N TYR A 88 1.01 10.41 -3.93
CA TYR A 88 1.15 9.02 -3.47
C TYR A 88 2.56 8.47 -3.72
N SER A 89 2.99 7.58 -2.84
CA SER A 89 4.14 6.71 -3.11
C SER A 89 3.67 5.44 -3.79
N TYR A 90 4.23 5.15 -4.97
CA TYR A 90 3.84 4.01 -5.80
C TYR A 90 4.67 2.75 -5.52
N TYR A 91 5.62 2.84 -4.59
CA TYR A 91 6.44 1.73 -4.16
C TYR A 91 6.63 1.78 -2.66
N SER A 92 6.27 0.68 -2.01
CA SER A 92 6.47 0.46 -0.58
C SER A 92 6.80 -1.02 -0.40
N ALA A 93 7.99 -1.29 0.13
CA ALA A 93 8.42 -2.64 0.44
C ALA A 93 9.03 -2.66 1.85
N PRO A 94 8.69 -3.66 2.70
CA PRO A 94 9.33 -3.78 4.00
C PRO A 94 10.83 -4.01 3.80
N SER A 95 11.67 -3.25 4.50
CA SER A 95 13.10 -3.52 4.54
C SER A 95 13.32 -4.67 5.52
N CYS A 96 13.29 -5.89 5.01
CA CYS A 96 13.58 -7.07 5.80
C CYS A 96 15.09 -7.16 6.04
N GLY A 97 15.54 -6.99 7.29
CA GLY A 97 16.95 -7.18 7.66
C GLY A 97 17.40 -8.64 7.65
N ASN A 98 16.46 -9.60 7.50
CA ASN A 98 16.72 -11.03 7.47
C ASN A 98 15.73 -11.76 6.54
N CYS A 99 15.49 -11.22 5.34
CA CYS A 99 14.81 -11.98 4.30
C CYS A 99 15.84 -12.87 3.59
N ASP A 100 15.78 -14.17 3.85
CA ASP A 100 16.31 -15.15 2.92
C ASP A 100 15.59 -14.92 1.57
N ASP A 101 16.29 -15.04 0.44
CA ASP A 101 15.79 -14.80 -0.94
C ASP A 101 14.57 -15.66 -1.36
N ASN A 102 14.02 -16.45 -0.43
CA ASN A 102 12.81 -17.26 -0.58
C ASN A 102 11.49 -16.50 -0.35
N CYS A 103 11.52 -15.17 -0.30
CA CYS A 103 10.34 -14.32 -0.43
C CYS A 103 9.82 -14.30 -1.89
N VAL A 104 9.63 -15.49 -2.48
CA VAL A 104 8.77 -15.66 -3.65
C VAL A 104 7.52 -16.31 -3.09
N SER A 105 6.38 -15.66 -3.28
CA SER A 105 5.05 -16.18 -2.99
C SER A 105 4.93 -17.59 -3.59
N GLN A 106 5.16 -18.62 -2.78
CA GLN A 106 4.94 -19.99 -3.20
C GLN A 106 3.43 -20.17 -3.38
N PRO A 107 2.93 -20.63 -4.53
CA PRO A 107 1.53 -20.98 -4.68
C PRO A 107 1.26 -22.22 -3.83
N GLY A 108 0.77 -22.02 -2.60
CA GLY A 108 0.49 -23.10 -1.65
C GLY A 108 0.98 -22.86 -0.22
N ALA A 109 0.91 -21.62 0.28
CA ALA A 109 1.25 -21.32 1.66
C ALA A 109 0.35 -22.09 2.64
N VAL A 110 0.86 -23.18 3.24
CA VAL A 110 0.32 -23.79 4.44
C VAL A 110 1.03 -23.17 5.63
N GLN A 111 0.27 -22.56 6.53
CA GLN A 111 0.78 -21.98 7.78
C GLN A 111 1.49 -23.07 8.59
N GLN A 112 2.74 -22.82 8.99
CA GLN A 112 3.46 -23.70 9.91
C GLN A 112 2.69 -23.75 11.24
N THR A 113 2.22 -24.94 11.61
CA THR A 113 1.74 -25.20 12.97
C THR A 113 2.91 -25.04 13.91
N GLY A 114 2.86 -24.00 14.76
CA GLY A 114 3.90 -23.71 15.73
C GLY A 114 4.21 -24.94 16.59
N ALA A 115 5.46 -25.40 16.53
CA ALA A 115 5.99 -26.37 17.47
C ALA A 115 6.11 -25.68 18.84
N ASN A 116 5.10 -25.86 19.67
CA ASN A 116 5.21 -25.57 21.10
C ASN A 116 6.19 -26.59 21.71
N THR A 117 7.46 -26.22 21.84
CA THR A 117 8.33 -26.78 22.87
C THR A 117 7.82 -26.33 24.22
N PHE A 118 6.91 -27.12 24.79
CA PHE A 118 6.55 -27.09 26.20
C PHE A 118 7.66 -27.83 26.96
N LEU A 119 8.47 -27.10 27.74
CA LEU A 119 9.46 -27.67 28.65
C LEU A 119 8.75 -28.26 29.87
N GLU A 120 9.25 -29.42 30.34
CA GLU A 120 8.94 -30.07 31.62
C GLU A 120 9.10 -29.14 32.84
#